data_AF-A0A2E8HAT8-F1
#
_entry.id   AF-A0A2E8HAT8-F1
#
_cell.length_a   1.000
_cell.length_b   1.000
_cell.length_c   1.000
_cell.angle_alpha   90.00
_cell.angle_beta   90.00
_cell.angle_gamma   90.00
#
_symmetry.space_group_name_H-M   'P 1'
#
loop_
_entity.id
_entity.type
_entity.pdbx_description
1 polymer ?
#
loop_
_entity_poly.entity_id
_entity_poly.type
_entity_poly.pdbx_seq_one_letter_code
_entity_poly.pdbx_strand_id
1 'polypeptide(L)'
;MAGLQAGWSRRDITPRPGIHMGGYWGRRSGATSIHDPLYARLVAWSDDRGAAVLISLDLIALTPQRVQQIRGGVHAAFPDTVPQAIMVCCTHTHAGPLTIPFRGMGDVDEGYLDQVCAAVDECAAEAAASLSEAQLGYARATVQIGINRRQVRSGDIVIGENPEGPVAPHAHVVTLDTARGRAILFQHACHPVVLGNANHDISADFPGPACAAVEAATSAFAMYVNGAAGDINPRHATSTFDDVERLGNALGNAVVSAAATAQPLASTGMAWGSV
;
A
#
# COMPACT_ATOMS: atom_id res chain seq x y z
N MET A 1 29.54 -15.83 1.14
CA MET A 1 28.11 -15.55 1.38
C MET A 1 27.68 -14.56 0.32
N ALA A 2 26.65 -14.88 -0.46
CA ALA A 2 26.08 -13.90 -1.37
C ALA A 2 25.45 -12.77 -0.53
N GLY A 3 25.63 -11.51 -0.94
CA GLY A 3 24.99 -10.37 -0.28
C GLY A 3 23.47 -10.41 -0.43
N LEU A 4 22.75 -9.62 0.38
CA LEU A 4 21.31 -9.45 0.24
C LEU A 4 20.97 -8.96 -1.16
N GLN A 5 20.03 -9.62 -1.81
CA GLN A 5 19.48 -9.22 -3.11
C GLN A 5 18.08 -8.65 -2.95
N ALA A 6 17.69 -7.75 -3.84
CA ALA A 6 16.33 -7.24 -3.95
C ALA A 6 15.88 -7.11 -5.41
N GLY A 7 14.57 -7.29 -5.62
CA GLY A 7 13.90 -7.14 -6.90
C GLY A 7 12.48 -6.64 -6.67
N TRP A 8 11.91 -5.95 -7.65
CA TRP A 8 10.59 -5.33 -7.51
C TRP A 8 9.89 -5.16 -8.85
N SER A 9 8.58 -4.99 -8.81
CA SER A 9 7.73 -4.85 -9.98
C SER A 9 6.38 -4.24 -9.62
N ARG A 10 5.64 -3.77 -10.65
CA ARG A 10 4.24 -3.40 -10.51
C ARG A 10 3.40 -3.86 -11.70
N ARG A 11 2.11 -4.06 -11.45
CA ARG A 11 1.08 -4.31 -12.46
C ARG A 11 -0.16 -3.49 -12.15
N ASP A 12 -0.79 -3.00 -13.21
CA ASP A 12 -2.08 -2.34 -13.15
C ASP A 12 -3.15 -3.38 -12.78
N ILE A 13 -3.97 -3.06 -11.77
CA ILE A 13 -5.10 -3.87 -11.30
C ILE A 13 -6.40 -3.06 -11.34
N THR A 14 -6.49 -2.04 -12.18
CA THR A 14 -7.65 -1.16 -12.29
C THR A 14 -8.85 -1.95 -12.83
N PRO A 15 -9.98 -2.01 -12.10
CA PRO A 15 -11.16 -2.69 -12.57
C PRO A 15 -11.82 -1.92 -13.72
N ARG A 16 -12.73 -2.59 -14.43
CA ARG A 16 -13.61 -1.89 -15.38
C ARG A 16 -14.69 -1.10 -14.62
N PRO A 17 -15.18 0.03 -15.16
CA PRO A 17 -16.34 0.72 -14.61
C PRO A 17 -17.55 -0.21 -14.50
N GLY A 18 -18.40 0.03 -13.51
CA GLY A 18 -19.59 -0.78 -13.18
C GLY A 18 -19.40 -1.70 -11.99
N ILE A 19 -18.16 -1.96 -11.55
CA ILE A 19 -17.89 -2.79 -10.36
C ILE A 19 -18.41 -2.14 -9.08
N HIS A 20 -18.92 -2.93 -8.13
CA HIS A 20 -19.25 -2.41 -6.80
C HIS A 20 -17.99 -1.93 -6.08
N MET A 21 -18.12 -0.90 -5.24
CA MET A 21 -17.01 -0.30 -4.51
C MET A 21 -17.06 -0.68 -3.03
N GLY A 22 -15.88 -0.86 -2.42
CA GLY A 22 -15.75 -1.28 -1.03
C GLY A 22 -15.57 -0.12 -0.05
N GLY A 23 -16.01 -0.32 1.20
CA GLY A 23 -15.62 0.49 2.36
C GLY A 23 -16.67 1.45 2.89
N TYR A 24 -17.47 2.05 2.00
CA TYR A 24 -18.59 2.90 2.40
C TYR A 24 -19.93 2.24 2.17
N TRP A 25 -20.71 2.14 3.24
CA TRP A 25 -22.10 1.75 3.19
C TRP A 25 -22.96 2.87 2.57
N GLY A 26 -24.02 2.49 1.84
CA GLY A 26 -25.02 3.43 1.34
C GLY A 26 -24.67 4.14 0.02
N ARG A 27 -23.65 3.68 -0.70
CA ARG A 27 -23.39 4.11 -2.08
C ARG A 27 -24.60 3.75 -2.97
N ARG A 28 -24.97 4.64 -3.88
CA ARG A 28 -26.15 4.46 -4.76
C ARG A 28 -25.90 3.50 -5.93
N SER A 29 -24.64 3.31 -6.29
CA SER A 29 -24.17 2.48 -7.40
C SER A 29 -22.72 2.06 -7.16
N GLY A 30 -22.21 1.17 -8.01
CA GLY A 30 -20.78 0.92 -8.16
C GLY A 30 -20.02 2.10 -8.76
N ALA A 31 -18.80 1.82 -9.21
CA ALA A 31 -17.94 2.79 -9.87
C ALA A 31 -18.51 3.21 -11.24
N THR A 32 -18.60 4.51 -11.48
CA THR A 32 -19.06 5.09 -12.75
C THR A 32 -17.92 5.49 -13.67
N SER A 33 -16.74 5.78 -13.10
CA SER A 33 -15.54 6.13 -13.87
C SER A 33 -14.26 5.72 -13.14
N ILE A 34 -13.12 6.01 -13.74
CA ILE A 34 -11.78 5.78 -13.19
C ILE A 34 -11.08 7.13 -13.17
N HIS A 35 -10.66 7.59 -11.99
CA HIS A 35 -9.87 8.82 -11.85
C HIS A 35 -8.38 8.53 -12.06
N ASP A 36 -7.87 7.54 -11.34
CA ASP A 36 -6.47 7.12 -11.37
C ASP A 36 -6.34 5.60 -11.28
N PRO A 37 -5.24 5.03 -11.82
CA PRO A 37 -5.05 3.58 -11.84
C PRO A 37 -4.73 3.01 -10.45
N LEU A 38 -5.20 1.78 -10.23
CA LEU A 38 -4.86 0.96 -9.07
C LEU A 38 -3.70 0.03 -9.42
N TYR A 39 -2.76 -0.21 -8.52
CA TYR A 39 -1.65 -1.12 -8.77
C TYR A 39 -1.49 -2.22 -7.71
N ALA A 40 -1.02 -3.37 -8.19
CA ALA A 40 -0.28 -4.33 -7.39
C ALA A 40 1.20 -3.97 -7.44
N ARG A 41 1.82 -3.74 -6.29
CA ARG A 41 3.25 -3.46 -6.15
C ARG A 41 3.88 -4.58 -5.35
N LEU A 42 5.04 -5.07 -5.78
CA LEU A 42 5.75 -6.17 -5.12
C LEU A 42 7.22 -5.83 -4.97
N VAL A 43 7.77 -6.13 -3.79
CA VAL A 43 9.20 -6.10 -3.50
C VAL A 43 9.58 -7.44 -2.89
N ALA A 44 10.66 -8.02 -3.38
CA ALA A 44 11.23 -9.25 -2.87
C ALA A 44 12.66 -9.02 -2.41
N TRP A 45 13.04 -9.69 -1.32
CA TRP A 45 14.41 -9.82 -0.83
C TRP A 45 14.81 -11.29 -0.87
N SER A 46 16.07 -11.57 -1.18
CA SER A 46 16.60 -12.93 -1.18
C SER A 46 18.04 -12.95 -0.71
N ASP A 47 18.41 -13.97 0.05
CA ASP A 47 19.79 -14.34 0.33
C ASP A 47 19.94 -15.88 0.38
N ASP A 48 21.07 -16.38 0.90
CA ASP A 48 21.33 -17.80 1.04
C ASP A 48 20.42 -18.53 2.06
N ARG A 49 19.61 -17.80 2.83
CA ARG A 49 18.65 -18.34 3.81
C ARG A 49 17.21 -18.33 3.30
N GLY A 50 16.96 -17.91 2.07
CA GLY A 50 15.66 -17.92 1.43
C GLY A 50 15.23 -16.53 0.95
N ALA A 51 13.92 -16.34 0.77
CA ALA A 51 13.36 -15.09 0.28
C ALA A 51 12.16 -14.62 1.11
N ALA A 52 11.93 -13.30 1.12
CA ALA A 52 10.80 -12.64 1.73
C ALA A 52 10.17 -11.70 0.71
N VAL A 53 8.83 -11.60 0.73
CA VAL A 53 8.07 -10.84 -0.26
C VAL A 53 7.08 -9.94 0.44
N LEU A 54 7.06 -8.66 0.06
CA LEU A 54 6.06 -7.68 0.48
C LEU A 54 5.26 -7.21 -0.72
N ILE A 55 3.95 -7.29 -0.58
CA ILE A 55 2.99 -6.95 -1.62
C ILE A 55 2.09 -5.86 -1.07
N SER A 56 1.89 -4.79 -1.83
CA SER A 56 0.92 -3.75 -1.54
C SER A 56 -0.06 -3.61 -2.69
N LEU A 57 -1.34 -3.77 -2.40
CA LEU A 57 -2.42 -3.71 -3.36
C LEU A 57 -3.27 -2.47 -3.08
N ASP A 58 -3.56 -1.69 -4.12
CA ASP A 58 -4.48 -0.56 -4.04
C ASP A 58 -5.95 -1.04 -3.93
N LEU A 59 -6.26 -1.74 -2.83
CA LEU A 59 -7.54 -2.38 -2.52
C LEU A 59 -7.95 -2.06 -1.09
N ILE A 60 -9.20 -2.36 -0.76
CA ILE A 60 -9.69 -2.21 0.62
C ILE A 60 -9.15 -3.32 1.53
N ALA A 61 -9.34 -4.58 1.17
CA ALA A 61 -8.97 -5.74 1.97
C ALA A 61 -9.06 -7.02 1.12
N LEU A 62 -8.59 -8.15 1.65
CA LEU A 62 -8.75 -9.46 1.04
C LEU A 62 -9.22 -10.48 2.07
N THR A 63 -9.92 -11.51 1.61
CA THR A 63 -10.28 -12.66 2.46
C THR A 63 -9.04 -13.52 2.73
N PRO A 64 -9.01 -14.31 3.83
CA PRO A 64 -7.92 -15.24 4.08
C PRO A 64 -7.69 -16.22 2.92
N GLN A 65 -8.75 -16.67 2.25
CA GLN A 65 -8.66 -17.55 1.08
C GLN A 65 -7.91 -16.88 -0.06
N ARG A 66 -8.23 -15.62 -0.39
CA ARG A 66 -7.54 -14.88 -1.46
C ARG A 66 -6.08 -14.58 -1.11
N VAL A 67 -5.78 -14.29 0.15
CA VAL A 67 -4.40 -14.18 0.63
C VAL A 67 -3.63 -15.50 0.43
N GLN A 68 -4.24 -16.65 0.75
CA GLN A 68 -3.59 -17.95 0.54
C GLN A 68 -3.34 -18.27 -0.94
N GLN A 69 -4.28 -17.92 -1.81
CA GLN A 69 -4.08 -18.07 -3.26
C GLN A 69 -2.91 -17.23 -3.77
N ILE A 70 -2.84 -15.94 -3.38
CA ILE A 70 -1.72 -15.06 -3.72
C ILE A 70 -0.39 -15.66 -3.21
N ARG A 71 -0.36 -16.15 -1.97
CA ARG A 71 0.85 -16.79 -1.42
C ARG A 71 1.28 -18.02 -2.21
N GLY A 72 0.32 -18.83 -2.66
CA GLY A 72 0.59 -20.00 -3.51
C GLY A 72 1.20 -19.62 -4.85
N GLY A 73 0.67 -18.57 -5.50
CA GLY A 73 1.19 -18.06 -6.76
C GLY A 73 2.59 -17.45 -6.65
N VAL A 74 2.83 -16.62 -5.63
CA VAL A 74 4.14 -16.03 -5.34
C VAL A 74 5.20 -17.10 -5.04
N HIS A 75 4.83 -18.18 -4.35
CA HIS A 75 5.73 -19.29 -4.05
C HIS A 75 6.26 -19.98 -5.34
N ALA A 76 5.52 -19.95 -6.44
CA ALA A 76 5.99 -20.49 -7.72
C ALA A 76 7.20 -19.71 -8.28
N ALA A 77 7.29 -18.40 -8.02
CA ALA A 77 8.42 -17.56 -8.40
C ALA A 77 9.57 -17.58 -7.36
N PHE A 78 9.25 -17.88 -6.10
CA PHE A 78 10.21 -17.93 -4.99
C PHE A 78 10.06 -19.23 -4.17
N PRO A 79 10.54 -20.38 -4.69
CA PRO A 79 10.32 -21.69 -4.07
C PRO A 79 10.98 -21.84 -2.69
N ASP A 80 12.01 -21.05 -2.40
CA ASP A 80 12.70 -21.04 -1.10
C ASP A 80 12.00 -20.16 -0.04
N THR A 81 10.86 -19.57 -0.37
CA THR A 81 10.06 -18.72 0.53
C THR A 81 9.04 -19.54 1.30
N VAL A 82 9.01 -19.39 2.63
CA VAL A 82 7.93 -19.92 3.46
C VAL A 82 6.68 -19.01 3.38
N PRO A 83 5.44 -19.53 3.43
CA PRO A 83 4.23 -18.71 3.30
C PRO A 83 4.13 -17.52 4.27
N GLN A 84 4.73 -17.64 5.46
CA GLN A 84 4.77 -16.60 6.49
C GLN A 84 5.68 -15.43 6.11
N ALA A 85 6.64 -15.64 5.21
CA ALA A 85 7.53 -14.63 4.67
C ALA A 85 6.92 -13.84 3.51
N ILE A 86 5.69 -14.17 3.09
CA ILE A 86 4.92 -13.46 2.08
C ILE A 86 3.86 -12.63 2.78
N MET A 87 4.10 -11.32 2.84
CA MET A 87 3.21 -10.34 3.42
C MET A 87 2.36 -9.68 2.34
N VAL A 88 1.04 -9.87 2.43
CA VAL A 88 0.07 -9.27 1.52
C VAL A 88 -0.65 -8.14 2.24
N CYS A 89 -0.40 -6.91 1.80
CA CYS A 89 -0.99 -5.70 2.35
C CYS A 89 -1.98 -5.08 1.35
N CYS A 90 -2.96 -4.35 1.89
CA CYS A 90 -3.85 -3.49 1.13
C CYS A 90 -3.63 -2.05 1.61
N THR A 91 -3.62 -1.07 0.69
CA THR A 91 -3.54 0.34 1.08
C THR A 91 -4.73 0.78 1.90
N HIS A 92 -5.85 0.06 1.77
CA HIS A 92 -7.14 0.31 2.40
C HIS A 92 -7.92 1.45 1.75
N THR A 93 -7.75 1.68 0.45
CA THR A 93 -8.58 2.66 -0.29
C THR A 93 -10.06 2.27 -0.26
N HIS A 94 -10.93 3.23 0.06
CA HIS A 94 -12.40 3.11 -0.04
C HIS A 94 -12.93 3.58 -1.40
N ALA A 95 -12.05 4.02 -2.29
CA ALA A 95 -12.35 4.35 -3.68
C ALA A 95 -11.95 3.21 -4.65
N GLY A 96 -11.73 2.00 -4.11
CA GLY A 96 -11.46 0.79 -4.90
C GLY A 96 -12.66 -0.13 -5.04
N PRO A 97 -12.50 -1.23 -5.81
CA PRO A 97 -13.52 -2.26 -5.96
C PRO A 97 -13.82 -2.99 -4.64
N LEU A 98 -15.04 -3.52 -4.53
CA LEU A 98 -15.46 -4.38 -3.42
C LEU A 98 -14.79 -5.75 -3.56
N THR A 99 -13.80 -6.01 -2.71
CA THR A 99 -13.00 -7.25 -2.75
C THR A 99 -13.27 -8.22 -1.60
N ILE A 100 -14.12 -7.82 -0.65
CA ILE A 100 -14.65 -8.67 0.41
C ILE A 100 -16.15 -8.45 0.57
N PRO A 101 -16.93 -9.47 0.96
CA PRO A 101 -18.40 -9.41 0.97
C PRO A 101 -18.90 -8.62 2.20
N PHE A 102 -18.65 -7.31 2.23
CA PHE A 102 -19.26 -6.44 3.22
C PHE A 102 -20.77 -6.45 3.04
N ARG A 103 -21.49 -6.63 4.16
CA ARG A 103 -22.95 -6.63 4.17
C ARG A 103 -23.44 -5.44 3.35
N GLY A 104 -24.29 -5.73 2.36
CA GLY A 104 -25.02 -4.85 1.42
C GLY A 104 -24.23 -3.72 0.75
N MET A 105 -22.95 -3.96 0.45
CA MET A 105 -22.18 -3.14 -0.48
C MET A 105 -22.22 -3.69 -1.93
N GLY A 106 -23.07 -4.69 -2.18
CA GLY A 106 -23.19 -5.38 -3.46
C GLY A 106 -22.39 -6.68 -3.49
N ASP A 107 -22.22 -7.20 -4.71
CA ASP A 107 -21.49 -8.44 -4.98
C ASP A 107 -20.00 -8.18 -5.25
N VAL A 108 -19.17 -9.09 -4.76
CA VAL A 108 -17.74 -9.18 -5.10
C VAL A 108 -17.61 -9.79 -6.48
N ASP A 109 -16.80 -9.17 -7.35
CA ASP A 109 -16.49 -9.71 -8.67
C ASP A 109 -15.30 -10.68 -8.58
N GLU A 110 -15.59 -11.99 -8.64
CA GLU A 110 -14.56 -13.03 -8.56
C GLU A 110 -13.62 -13.02 -9.76
N GLY A 111 -14.09 -12.61 -10.94
CA GLY A 111 -13.26 -12.49 -12.14
C GLY A 111 -12.24 -11.37 -12.02
N TYR A 112 -12.60 -10.27 -11.33
CA TYR A 112 -11.65 -9.22 -10.96
C TYR A 112 -10.63 -9.72 -9.93
N LEU A 113 -11.04 -10.48 -8.91
CA LEU A 113 -10.09 -11.04 -7.93
C LEU A 113 -9.11 -12.02 -8.57
N ASP A 114 -9.55 -12.80 -9.55
CA ASP A 114 -8.66 -13.68 -10.32
C ASP A 114 -7.64 -12.87 -11.16
N GLN A 115 -8.05 -11.73 -11.74
CA GLN A 115 -7.14 -10.81 -12.42
C GLN A 115 -6.10 -10.22 -11.45
N VAL A 116 -6.52 -9.84 -10.23
CA VAL A 116 -5.58 -9.37 -9.20
C VAL A 116 -4.56 -10.45 -8.85
N CYS A 117 -4.99 -11.71 -8.69
CA CYS A 117 -4.06 -12.81 -8.40
C CYS A 117 -3.05 -13.00 -9.55
N ALA A 118 -3.52 -13.03 -10.81
CA ALA A 118 -2.65 -13.15 -11.97
C ALA A 118 -1.64 -12.00 -12.07
N ALA A 119 -2.07 -10.76 -11.81
CA ALA A 119 -1.19 -9.59 -11.80
C ALA A 119 -0.10 -9.70 -10.71
N VAL A 120 -0.43 -10.26 -9.55
CA VAL A 120 0.55 -10.51 -8.49
C VAL A 120 1.53 -11.62 -8.87
N ASP A 121 1.08 -12.66 -9.56
CA ASP A 121 1.95 -13.74 -10.05
C ASP A 121 2.97 -13.19 -11.08
N GLU A 122 2.50 -12.35 -12.01
CA GLU A 122 3.39 -11.65 -12.95
C GLU A 122 4.38 -10.73 -12.24
N CYS A 123 3.93 -9.98 -11.23
CA CYS A 123 4.80 -9.17 -10.38
C CYS A 123 5.88 -10.04 -9.72
N ALA A 124 5.51 -11.19 -9.16
CA ALA A 124 6.44 -12.08 -8.48
C ALA A 124 7.49 -12.63 -9.44
N ALA A 125 7.08 -13.07 -10.64
CA ALA A 125 8.00 -13.54 -11.67
C ALA A 125 8.99 -12.44 -12.12
N GLU A 126 8.51 -11.21 -12.33
CA GLU A 126 9.38 -10.09 -12.73
C GLU A 126 10.33 -9.64 -11.60
N ALA A 127 9.86 -9.65 -10.35
CA ALA A 127 10.69 -9.33 -9.20
C ALA A 127 11.80 -10.39 -9.02
N ALA A 128 11.48 -11.67 -9.18
CA ALA A 128 12.46 -12.75 -9.12
C ALA A 128 13.52 -12.60 -10.22
N ALA A 129 13.10 -12.29 -11.45
CA ALA A 129 14.00 -12.04 -12.58
C ALA A 129 14.81 -10.73 -12.45
N SER A 130 14.49 -9.87 -11.49
CA SER A 130 15.17 -8.60 -11.24
C SER A 130 16.03 -8.55 -9.98
N LEU A 131 16.15 -9.66 -9.25
CA LEU A 131 17.04 -9.77 -8.10
C LEU A 131 18.47 -9.33 -8.43
N SER A 132 18.94 -8.33 -7.71
CA SER A 132 20.30 -7.80 -7.77
C SER A 132 20.79 -7.49 -6.36
N GLU A 133 22.11 -7.52 -6.13
CA GLU A 133 22.70 -7.10 -4.86
C GLU A 133 22.17 -5.72 -4.46
N ALA A 134 21.75 -5.61 -3.20
CA ALA A 134 20.99 -4.49 -2.67
C ALA A 134 21.61 -3.92 -1.39
N GLN A 135 21.66 -2.60 -1.32
CA GLN A 135 21.94 -1.86 -0.09
C GLN A 135 20.65 -1.28 0.46
N LEU A 136 20.44 -1.43 1.77
CA LEU A 136 19.26 -0.93 2.46
C LEU A 136 19.60 0.36 3.19
N GLY A 137 18.70 1.34 3.12
CA GLY A 137 18.71 2.52 3.97
C GLY A 137 17.42 2.63 4.75
N TYR A 138 17.48 3.29 5.91
CA TYR A 138 16.30 3.61 6.70
C TYR A 138 16.29 5.09 7.10
N ALA A 139 15.11 5.70 7.03
CA ALA A 139 14.84 7.02 7.57
C ALA A 139 13.46 7.07 8.20
N ARG A 140 13.25 8.10 9.02
CA ARG A 140 11.93 8.50 9.51
C ARG A 140 11.63 9.89 8.99
N ALA A 141 10.53 10.05 8.26
CA ALA A 141 10.05 11.33 7.78
C ALA A 141 9.08 11.93 8.80
N THR A 142 9.27 13.17 9.21
CA THR A 142 8.25 13.89 10.01
C THR A 142 7.13 14.34 9.08
N VAL A 143 5.93 13.78 9.26
CA VAL A 143 4.75 14.10 8.44
C VAL A 143 3.48 13.75 9.19
N GLN A 144 2.47 14.60 9.09
CA GLN A 144 1.16 14.35 9.67
C GLN A 144 0.04 14.75 8.72
N ILE A 145 -0.45 13.76 7.96
CA ILE A 145 -1.64 13.89 7.10
C ILE A 145 -2.90 13.31 7.77
N GLY A 146 -2.77 12.65 8.91
CA GLY A 146 -3.86 12.06 9.66
C GLY A 146 -4.29 12.87 10.89
N ILE A 147 -5.48 12.57 11.40
CA ILE A 147 -6.02 13.04 12.67
C ILE A 147 -6.82 11.92 13.32
N ASN A 148 -6.77 11.80 14.65
CA ASN A 148 -7.59 10.83 15.35
C ASN A 148 -9.07 11.18 15.17
N ARG A 149 -9.88 10.21 14.75
CA ARG A 149 -11.28 10.40 14.39
C ARG A 149 -12.27 10.18 15.53
N ARG A 150 -11.80 9.79 16.73
CA ARG A 150 -12.64 9.48 17.90
C ARG A 150 -12.87 10.74 18.73
N GLN A 151 -13.78 11.59 18.27
CA GLN A 151 -14.14 12.83 18.96
C GLN A 151 -15.16 12.55 20.06
N VAL A 152 -14.95 13.14 21.25
CA VAL A 152 -15.97 13.15 22.31
C VAL A 152 -16.93 14.31 22.07
N ARG A 153 -18.21 14.02 21.86
CA ARG A 153 -19.28 15.00 21.69
C ARG A 153 -20.46 14.64 22.59
N SER A 154 -20.79 15.52 23.52
CA SER A 154 -21.87 15.31 24.50
C SER A 154 -21.76 14.00 25.32
N GLY A 155 -20.54 13.53 25.57
CA GLY A 155 -20.27 12.30 26.33
C GLY A 155 -20.11 11.03 25.47
N ASP A 156 -20.51 11.07 24.20
CA ASP A 156 -20.38 9.95 23.26
C ASP A 156 -19.15 10.11 22.36
N ILE A 157 -18.62 8.98 21.89
CA ILE A 157 -17.55 8.97 20.88
C ILE A 157 -18.20 8.89 19.50
N VAL A 158 -17.95 9.91 18.68
CA VAL A 158 -18.42 10.02 17.30
C VAL A 158 -17.25 10.07 16.32
N ILE A 159 -17.52 9.80 15.04
CA ILE A 159 -16.58 10.11 13.96
C ILE A 159 -16.51 11.62 13.81
N GLY A 160 -15.33 12.19 14.03
CA GLY A 160 -15.07 13.62 13.96
C GLY A 160 -13.58 13.89 14.02
N GLU A 161 -13.17 14.97 14.68
CA GLU A 161 -11.76 15.32 14.86
C GLU A 161 -11.39 15.35 16.34
N ASN A 162 -10.34 14.63 16.71
CA ASN A 162 -9.74 14.62 18.04
C ASN A 162 -8.24 14.93 17.95
N PRO A 163 -7.85 16.23 17.99
CA PRO A 163 -6.44 16.63 17.91
C PRO A 163 -5.56 16.10 19.04
N GLU A 164 -6.15 15.82 20.21
CA GLU A 164 -5.46 15.27 21.39
C GLU A 164 -5.33 13.73 21.34
N GLY A 165 -5.99 13.09 20.37
CA GLY A 165 -5.95 11.65 20.21
C GLY A 165 -4.60 11.17 19.67
N PRO A 166 -4.20 9.92 19.96
CA PRO A 166 -2.94 9.38 19.47
C PRO A 166 -2.93 9.33 17.95
N VAL A 167 -1.78 9.67 17.39
CA VAL A 167 -1.45 9.64 15.97
C VAL A 167 0.02 9.24 15.83
N ALA A 168 0.42 8.70 14.67
CA ALA A 168 1.83 8.51 14.34
C ALA A 168 2.30 9.67 13.43
N PRO A 169 2.94 10.74 13.96
CA PRO A 169 3.29 11.94 13.20
C PRO A 169 4.57 11.75 12.37
N HIS A 170 4.73 10.57 11.78
CA HIS A 170 5.86 10.23 10.94
C HIS A 170 5.52 9.15 9.93
N ALA A 171 6.30 9.08 8.87
CA ALA A 171 6.37 7.93 7.99
C ALA A 171 7.70 7.20 8.20
N HIS A 172 7.67 5.87 8.11
CA HIS A 172 8.88 5.06 7.99
C HIS A 172 9.25 4.96 6.53
N VAL A 173 10.55 5.08 6.21
CA VAL A 173 11.06 5.01 4.84
C VAL A 173 12.20 4.00 4.79
N VAL A 174 12.09 3.05 3.87
CA VAL A 174 13.15 2.08 3.55
C VAL A 174 13.56 2.31 2.10
N THR A 175 14.85 2.52 1.87
CA THR A 175 15.42 2.60 0.52
C THR A 175 16.11 1.30 0.16
N LEU A 176 15.99 0.90 -1.10
CA LEU A 176 16.70 -0.22 -1.70
C LEU A 176 17.47 0.30 -2.89
N ASP A 177 18.79 0.19 -2.83
CA ASP A 177 19.70 0.61 -3.89
C ASP A 177 20.34 -0.63 -4.53
N THR A 178 20.14 -0.79 -5.83
CA THR A 178 20.73 -1.88 -6.63
C THR A 178 21.42 -1.30 -7.86
N ALA A 179 22.22 -2.12 -8.55
CA ALA A 179 22.77 -1.74 -9.85
C ALA A 179 21.69 -1.50 -10.93
N ARG A 180 20.46 -1.99 -10.72
CA ARG A 180 19.33 -1.86 -11.67
C ARG A 180 18.45 -0.64 -11.40
N GLY A 181 18.64 0.04 -10.27
CA GLY A 181 17.84 1.20 -9.87
C GLY A 181 17.57 1.23 -8.37
N ARG A 182 16.68 2.15 -7.99
CA ARG A 182 16.28 2.40 -6.60
C ARG A 182 14.81 2.07 -6.40
N ALA A 183 14.47 1.52 -5.23
CA ALA A 183 13.11 1.44 -4.72
C ALA A 183 13.00 2.14 -3.36
N ILE A 184 11.85 2.76 -3.12
CA ILE A 184 11.52 3.48 -1.88
C ILE A 184 10.19 2.95 -1.37
N LEU A 185 10.26 2.25 -0.25
CA LEU A 185 9.10 1.74 0.47
C LEU A 185 8.81 2.69 1.62
N PHE A 186 7.54 3.05 1.81
CA PHE A 186 7.17 3.94 2.90
C PHE A 186 5.85 3.53 3.54
N GLN A 187 5.76 3.75 4.84
CA GLN A 187 4.60 3.41 5.65
C GLN A 187 4.17 4.61 6.47
N HIS A 188 2.88 4.95 6.41
CA HIS A 188 2.27 5.99 7.25
C HIS A 188 0.88 5.56 7.72
N ALA A 189 0.51 5.89 8.95
CA ALA A 189 -0.78 5.51 9.54
C ALA A 189 -1.84 6.58 9.23
N CYS A 190 -2.62 6.36 8.18
CA CYS A 190 -3.77 7.19 7.82
C CYS A 190 -4.72 6.37 6.95
N HIS A 191 -6.01 6.44 7.22
CA HIS A 191 -7.03 5.69 6.50
C HIS A 191 -7.27 6.40 5.13
N PRO A 192 -7.18 5.72 3.97
CA PRO A 192 -7.43 6.36 2.66
C PRO A 192 -8.94 6.50 2.37
N VAL A 193 -9.51 7.53 2.99
CA VAL A 193 -10.94 7.88 3.01
C VAL A 193 -11.15 9.37 2.72
N VAL A 194 -10.28 9.99 1.92
CA VAL A 194 -10.41 11.41 1.61
C VAL A 194 -11.73 11.67 0.89
N LEU A 195 -12.04 10.86 -0.12
CA LEU A 195 -13.11 11.09 -1.10
C LEU A 195 -14.54 10.86 -0.57
N GLY A 196 -14.72 10.21 0.59
CA GLY A 196 -16.05 9.97 1.14
C GLY A 196 -16.92 9.00 0.32
N ASN A 197 -18.16 8.81 0.77
CA ASN A 197 -19.10 7.86 0.16
C ASN A 197 -19.81 8.38 -1.10
N ALA A 198 -19.74 9.68 -1.37
CA ALA A 198 -20.37 10.32 -2.52
C ALA A 198 -19.55 10.20 -3.82
N ASN A 199 -18.23 9.94 -3.71
CA ASN A 199 -17.38 9.66 -4.86
C ASN A 199 -17.83 8.38 -5.57
N HIS A 200 -17.86 8.31 -6.89
CA HIS A 200 -18.12 7.07 -7.64
C HIS A 200 -17.00 6.74 -8.64
N ASP A 201 -15.83 7.32 -8.46
CA ASP A 201 -14.68 7.12 -9.33
C ASP A 201 -13.65 6.22 -8.65
N ILE A 202 -13.08 5.30 -9.42
CA ILE A 202 -11.97 4.46 -8.96
C ILE A 202 -10.74 5.32 -8.68
N SER A 203 -10.14 5.16 -7.52
CA SER A 203 -8.95 5.88 -7.09
C SER A 203 -8.14 5.12 -6.05
N ALA A 204 -6.81 5.24 -6.11
CA ALA A 204 -5.91 4.78 -5.06
C ALA A 204 -5.95 5.68 -3.81
N ASP A 205 -6.71 6.79 -3.84
CA ASP A 205 -6.77 7.84 -2.80
C ASP A 205 -5.36 8.44 -2.55
N PHE A 206 -5.09 9.09 -1.42
CA PHE A 206 -3.79 9.74 -1.17
C PHE A 206 -2.54 8.83 -1.35
N PRO A 207 -2.59 7.50 -1.14
CA PRO A 207 -1.48 6.61 -1.48
C PRO A 207 -0.99 6.70 -2.93
N GLY A 208 -1.91 6.91 -3.88
CA GLY A 208 -1.60 7.01 -5.30
C GLY A 208 -0.68 8.19 -5.61
N PRO A 209 -1.13 9.45 -5.37
CA PRO A 209 -0.30 10.63 -5.54
C PRO A 209 0.94 10.64 -4.66
N ALA A 210 0.91 10.04 -3.46
CA ALA A 210 2.11 9.90 -2.64
C ALA A 210 3.19 9.05 -3.34
N CYS A 211 2.82 7.92 -3.94
CA CYS A 211 3.74 7.13 -4.75
C CYS A 211 4.21 7.91 -5.99
N ALA A 212 3.27 8.54 -6.71
CA ALA A 212 3.59 9.30 -7.91
C ALA A 212 4.56 10.45 -7.65
N ALA A 213 4.41 11.18 -6.53
CA ALA A 213 5.32 12.24 -6.13
C ALA A 213 6.75 11.72 -5.86
N VAL A 214 6.87 10.56 -5.20
CA VAL A 214 8.17 9.92 -4.96
C VAL A 214 8.80 9.48 -6.28
N GLU A 215 8.04 8.81 -7.16
CA GLU A 215 8.51 8.34 -8.47
C GLU A 215 8.95 9.52 -9.35
N ALA A 216 8.16 10.59 -9.41
CA ALA A 216 8.46 11.78 -10.20
C ALA A 216 9.73 12.50 -9.73
N ALA A 217 9.95 12.60 -8.41
CA ALA A 217 11.08 13.32 -7.85
C ALA A 217 12.39 12.51 -7.88
N THR A 218 12.32 11.18 -7.87
CA THR A 218 13.51 10.31 -7.64
C THR A 218 13.77 9.31 -8.74
N SER A 219 12.83 9.11 -9.67
CA SER A 219 12.82 8.00 -10.63
C SER A 219 12.90 6.60 -9.99
N ALA A 220 12.74 6.50 -8.65
CA ALA A 220 12.71 5.24 -7.94
C ALA A 220 11.33 4.59 -8.06
N PHE A 221 11.28 3.26 -7.96
CA PHE A 221 10.03 2.55 -7.70
C PHE A 221 9.49 2.94 -6.32
N ALA A 222 8.22 3.32 -6.20
CA ALA A 222 7.64 3.71 -4.93
C ALA A 222 6.54 2.73 -4.49
N MET A 223 6.56 2.34 -3.21
CA MET A 223 5.53 1.48 -2.60
C MET A 223 5.07 2.05 -1.27
N TYR A 224 3.79 2.39 -1.18
CA TYR A 224 3.13 2.70 0.08
C TYR A 224 2.60 1.43 0.75
N VAL A 225 2.73 1.35 2.08
CA VAL A 225 2.05 0.36 2.93
C VAL A 225 1.31 1.09 4.05
N ASN A 226 0.09 0.67 4.34
CA ASN A 226 -0.69 1.31 5.40
C ASN A 226 -0.15 0.97 6.80
N GLY A 227 -0.27 1.92 7.73
CA GLY A 227 0.02 1.74 9.14
C GLY A 227 -1.19 1.37 9.99
N ALA A 228 -1.04 1.50 11.31
CA ALA A 228 -2.12 1.35 12.27
C ALA A 228 -3.12 2.53 12.19
N ALA A 229 -4.04 2.48 11.22
CA ALA A 229 -4.93 3.59 10.86
C ALA A 229 -6.41 3.40 11.27
N GLY A 230 -6.72 2.49 12.20
CA GLY A 230 -8.10 2.13 12.55
C GLY A 230 -8.94 3.31 13.05
N ASP A 231 -8.31 4.25 13.73
CA ASP A 231 -8.90 5.47 14.29
C ASP A 231 -8.30 6.76 13.72
N ILE A 232 -7.55 6.70 12.60
CA ILE A 232 -6.86 7.86 12.04
C ILE A 232 -7.41 8.20 10.65
N ASN A 233 -8.20 9.26 10.54
CA ASN A 233 -8.70 9.75 9.24
C ASN A 233 -7.77 10.83 8.65
N PRO A 234 -7.87 11.13 7.35
CA PRO A 234 -7.18 12.26 6.74
C PRO A 234 -7.63 13.59 7.37
N ARG A 235 -6.66 14.46 7.66
CA ARG A 235 -6.93 15.79 8.22
C ARG A 235 -7.35 16.76 7.12
N HIS A 236 -8.22 17.72 7.48
CA HIS A 236 -8.59 18.84 6.60
C HIS A 236 -9.13 18.37 5.23
N ALA A 237 -9.80 17.22 5.18
CA ALA A 237 -10.34 16.66 3.94
C ALA A 237 -11.80 17.09 3.76
N THR A 238 -12.11 17.63 2.58
CA THR A 238 -13.46 18.06 2.15
C THR A 238 -14.04 17.15 1.07
N SER A 239 -13.46 15.96 0.90
CA SER A 239 -13.90 14.95 -0.08
C SER A 239 -13.76 15.38 -1.53
N THR A 240 -12.58 15.91 -1.86
CA THR A 240 -12.20 16.31 -3.21
C THR A 240 -10.91 15.61 -3.67
N PHE A 241 -10.71 15.52 -4.98
CA PHE A 241 -9.45 15.06 -5.54
C PHE A 241 -8.29 16.03 -5.28
N ASP A 242 -8.55 17.33 -5.12
CA ASP A 242 -7.55 18.30 -4.70
C ASP A 242 -7.02 17.99 -3.29
N ASP A 243 -7.87 17.51 -2.39
CA ASP A 243 -7.44 17.04 -1.06
C ASP A 243 -6.61 15.75 -1.15
N VAL A 244 -6.99 14.82 -2.04
CA VAL A 244 -6.23 13.59 -2.32
C VAL A 244 -4.81 13.95 -2.77
N GLU A 245 -4.70 14.83 -3.76
CA GLU A 245 -3.44 15.33 -4.29
C GLU A 245 -2.64 16.07 -3.22
N ARG A 246 -3.26 17.00 -2.49
CA ARG A 246 -2.57 17.79 -1.46
C ARG A 246 -1.98 16.90 -0.36
N LEU A 247 -2.75 15.94 0.15
CA LEU A 247 -2.32 15.04 1.21
C LEU A 247 -1.28 14.02 0.70
N GLY A 248 -1.51 13.46 -0.50
CA GLY A 248 -0.57 12.53 -1.14
C GLY A 248 0.77 13.19 -1.42
N ASN A 249 0.77 14.38 -2.03
CA ASN A 249 2.00 15.15 -2.29
C ASN A 249 2.71 15.56 -1.00
N ALA A 250 1.99 15.94 0.06
CA ALA A 250 2.60 16.23 1.36
C ALA A 250 3.33 15.01 1.93
N LEU A 251 2.74 13.82 1.84
CA LEU A 251 3.37 12.57 2.26
C LEU A 251 4.57 12.22 1.37
N GLY A 252 4.39 12.24 0.05
CA GLY A 252 5.44 11.91 -0.93
C GLY A 252 6.66 12.81 -0.79
N ASN A 253 6.47 14.13 -0.68
CA ASN A 253 7.57 15.08 -0.51
C ASN A 253 8.36 14.87 0.80
N ALA A 254 7.66 14.53 1.89
CA ALA A 254 8.31 14.19 3.15
C ALA A 254 9.15 12.89 3.02
N VAL A 255 8.62 11.89 2.31
CA VAL A 255 9.32 10.63 2.02
C VAL A 255 10.56 10.87 1.16
N VAL A 256 10.46 11.67 0.08
CA VAL A 256 11.61 12.04 -0.77
C VAL A 256 12.72 12.69 0.07
N SER A 257 12.35 13.65 0.92
CA SER A 257 13.30 14.35 1.79
C SER A 257 14.00 13.40 2.77
N ALA A 258 13.26 12.46 3.36
CA ALA A 258 13.81 11.48 4.28
C ALA A 258 14.68 10.43 3.55
N ALA A 259 14.27 9.96 2.38
CA ALA A 259 15.02 9.00 1.57
C ALA A 259 16.42 9.52 1.19
N ALA A 260 16.55 10.83 0.94
CA ALA A 260 17.84 11.46 0.63
C ALA A 260 18.85 11.42 1.79
N THR A 261 18.37 11.22 3.03
CA THR A 261 19.19 11.19 4.25
C THR A 261 19.13 9.85 4.98
N ALA A 262 18.60 8.81 4.30
CA ALA A 262 18.48 7.47 4.84
C ALA A 262 19.84 6.91 5.26
N GLN A 263 19.89 6.41 6.49
CA GLN A 263 21.10 5.82 7.05
C GLN A 263 21.25 4.39 6.53
N PRO A 264 22.42 4.01 5.99
CA PRO A 264 22.67 2.64 5.57
C PRO A 264 22.45 1.66 6.72
N LEU A 265 21.74 0.58 6.45
CA LEU A 265 21.61 -0.56 7.35
C LEU A 265 22.77 -1.52 7.10
N ALA A 266 23.37 -2.03 8.17
CA ALA A 266 24.41 -3.05 8.06
C ALA A 266 23.84 -4.31 7.38
N SER A 267 24.32 -4.64 6.18
CA SER A 267 23.86 -5.80 5.44
C SER A 267 24.49 -7.07 6.02
N THR A 268 23.73 -7.77 6.87
CA THR A 268 24.10 -9.09 7.42
C THR A 268 23.30 -10.22 6.77
N GLY A 269 22.60 -9.90 5.67
CA GLY A 269 21.55 -10.69 5.05
C GLY A 269 20.29 -10.80 5.92
N MET A 270 19.40 -11.70 5.59
CA MET A 270 18.11 -11.92 6.24
C MET A 270 18.25 -12.76 7.51
N ALA A 271 17.56 -12.34 8.58
CA ALA A 271 17.44 -13.14 9.80
C ALA A 271 15.99 -13.59 9.97
N TRP A 272 15.78 -14.89 10.16
CA TRP A 272 14.48 -15.47 10.43
C TRP A 272 14.27 -15.59 11.93
N GLY A 273 13.23 -14.94 12.46
CA GLY A 273 12.81 -15.16 13.83
C GLY A 273 12.21 -16.56 13.99
N SER A 274 12.54 -17.25 15.08
CA SER A 274 11.77 -18.43 15.51
C SER A 274 10.39 -17.96 15.95
N VAL A 275 9.34 -18.43 15.28
CA VAL A 275 7.94 -18.22 15.69
C VAL A 275 7.57 -19.21 16.79
#